data_AF-A0A5B7AUX2-F1
#
_entry.id   AF-A0A5B7AUX2-F1
#
_cell.length_a   1.000
_cell.length_b   1.000
_cell.length_c   1.000
_cell.angle_alpha   90.00
_cell.angle_beta   90.00
_cell.angle_gamma   90.00
#
_symmetry.space_group_name_H-M   'P 1'
#
loop_
_entity.id
_entity.type
_entity.pdbx_description
1 polymer ?
#
loop_
_entity_poly.entity_id
_entity_poly.type
_entity_poly.pdbx_seq_one_letter_code
_entity_poly.pdbx_strand_id
1 'polypeptide(L)'
;MSKSDEEITKLYRVRKTLMQMLRDRGYLVGDFEIEMTKQHFIQKFGENMKREDLVINKANRNDSSNQVYVFFPEGPNVGVTTVKTYFNCMKLENVSRAILVVQQNLTSYARTWINVIAAKFHLEVFQE
;
A
#
# COMPACT_ATOMS: atom_id res chain seq x y z
N MET A 1 4.78 13.76 -18.13
CA MET A 1 6.22 13.69 -17.84
C MET A 1 6.44 12.36 -17.15
N SER A 2 7.32 11.51 -17.68
CA SER A 2 7.70 10.25 -17.04
C SER A 2 8.22 10.50 -15.63
N LYS A 3 7.94 9.56 -14.71
CA LYS A 3 8.58 9.59 -13.39
C LYS A 3 10.09 9.48 -13.56
N SER A 4 10.84 10.08 -12.64
CA SER A 4 12.30 9.96 -12.68
C SER A 4 12.72 8.51 -12.44
N ASP A 5 13.87 8.11 -12.98
CA ASP A 5 14.38 6.75 -12.75
C ASP A 5 14.63 6.47 -11.25
N GLU A 6 14.96 7.52 -10.48
CA GLU A 6 15.11 7.47 -9.03
C GLU A 6 13.78 7.15 -8.33
N GLU A 7 12.69 7.84 -8.69
CA GLU A 7 11.36 7.58 -8.15
C GLU A 7 10.87 6.17 -8.47
N ILE A 8 11.08 5.72 -9.70
CA ILE A 8 10.75 4.36 -10.14
C ILE A 8 11.55 3.35 -9.32
N THR A 9 12.84 3.58 -9.13
CA THR A 9 13.72 2.72 -8.32
C THR A 9 13.26 2.65 -6.87
N LYS A 10 12.86 3.79 -6.29
CA LYS A 10 12.34 3.87 -4.92
C LYS A 10 11.06 3.04 -4.79
N LEU A 11 10.07 3.28 -5.64
CA LEU A 11 8.78 2.56 -5.61
C LEU A 11 8.96 1.05 -5.83
N TYR A 12 9.86 0.67 -6.74
CA TYR A 12 10.22 -0.73 -6.97
C TYR A 12 10.78 -1.38 -5.70
N ARG A 13 11.73 -0.73 -5.02
CA ARG A 13 12.33 -1.26 -3.77
C ARG A 13 11.29 -1.37 -2.66
N VAL A 14 10.48 -0.32 -2.47
CA VAL A 14 9.40 -0.30 -1.47
C VAL A 14 8.43 -1.45 -1.72
N ARG A 15 7.99 -1.65 -2.96
CA ARG A 15 7.11 -2.77 -3.32
C ARG A 15 7.75 -4.12 -3.02
N LYS A 16 9.03 -4.31 -3.35
CA LYS A 16 9.75 -5.55 -3.07
C LYS A 16 9.81 -5.85 -1.56
N THR A 17 10.15 -4.85 -0.75
CA THR A 17 10.15 -4.97 0.72
C THR A 17 8.77 -5.31 1.26
N LEU A 18 7.71 -4.67 0.73
CA LEU A 18 6.33 -4.96 1.14
C LEU A 18 5.92 -6.39 0.78
N MET A 19 6.29 -6.90 -0.40
CA MET A 19 5.99 -8.29 -0.77
C MET A 19 6.70 -9.29 0.14
N GLN A 20 7.97 -9.03 0.49
CA GLN A 20 8.70 -9.84 1.46
C GLN A 20 8.04 -9.80 2.85
N MET A 21 7.74 -8.61 3.36
CA MET A 21 7.07 -8.42 4.65
C MET A 21 5.69 -9.11 4.69
N LEU A 22 4.89 -8.99 3.62
CA LEU A 22 3.59 -9.66 3.54
C LEU A 22 3.75 -11.18 3.54
N ARG A 23 4.76 -11.72 2.85
CA ARG A 23 5.09 -13.15 2.89
C ARG A 23 5.41 -13.61 4.32
N ASP A 24 6.27 -12.86 5.00
CA ASP A 24 6.72 -13.18 6.37
C ASP A 24 5.56 -13.09 7.39
N ARG A 25 4.59 -12.22 7.14
CA ARG A 25 3.34 -12.10 7.91
C ARG A 25 2.29 -13.17 7.57
N GLY A 26 2.60 -14.12 6.68
CA GLY A 26 1.73 -15.24 6.34
C GLY A 26 0.68 -14.95 5.26
N TYR A 27 0.84 -13.86 4.50
CA TYR A 27 -0.01 -13.60 3.33
C TYR A 27 0.45 -14.40 2.10
N LEU A 28 -0.49 -14.63 1.17
CA LEU A 28 -0.25 -15.40 -0.04
C LEU A 28 0.53 -14.57 -1.08
N VAL A 29 1.85 -14.58 -0.95
CA VAL A 29 2.79 -13.95 -1.88
C VAL A 29 3.60 -15.04 -2.59
N GLY A 30 3.60 -15.02 -3.91
CA GLY A 30 4.39 -15.94 -4.74
C GLY A 30 5.82 -15.45 -4.93
N ASP A 31 6.77 -16.36 -5.13
CA ASP A 31 8.20 -16.00 -5.30
C ASP A 31 8.43 -15.11 -6.51
N PHE A 32 7.69 -15.33 -7.61
CA PHE A 32 7.73 -14.48 -8.80
C PHE A 32 7.37 -13.01 -8.53
N GLU A 33 6.60 -12.72 -7.47
CA GLU A 33 6.26 -11.34 -7.09
C GLU A 33 7.41 -10.64 -6.37
N ILE A 34 8.21 -11.40 -5.64
CA ILE A 34 9.38 -10.92 -4.89
C ILE A 34 10.60 -10.82 -5.81
N GLU A 35 10.74 -11.76 -6.74
CA GLU A 35 11.82 -11.85 -7.72
C GLU A 35 11.58 -10.98 -8.97
N MET A 36 10.42 -10.31 -9.05
CA MET A 36 10.12 -9.36 -10.11
C MET A 36 11.26 -8.35 -10.28
N THR A 37 11.75 -8.20 -11.51
CA THR A 37 12.83 -7.25 -11.83
C THR A 37 12.28 -5.84 -12.00
N LYS A 38 13.14 -4.83 -11.88
CA LYS A 38 12.78 -3.42 -12.15
C LYS A 38 12.22 -3.24 -13.58
N GLN A 39 12.76 -3.96 -14.56
CA GLN A 39 12.29 -3.93 -15.95
C GLN A 39 10.86 -4.47 -16.06
N HIS A 40 10.56 -5.63 -15.46
CA HIS A 40 9.19 -6.16 -15.43
C HIS A 40 8.24 -5.26 -14.66
N PHE A 41 8.71 -4.61 -13.59
CA PHE A 41 7.92 -3.63 -12.86
C PHE A 41 7.52 -2.44 -13.75
N ILE A 42 8.47 -1.86 -14.49
CA ILE A 42 8.19 -0.78 -15.46
C ILE A 42 7.27 -1.27 -16.58
N GLN A 43 7.49 -2.47 -17.11
CA GLN A 43 6.64 -3.03 -18.15
C GLN A 43 5.19 -3.22 -17.67
N LYS A 44 5.00 -3.61 -16.40
CA LYS A 44 3.68 -3.85 -15.81
C LYS A 44 2.92 -2.58 -15.48
N PHE A 45 3.58 -1.57 -14.92
CA PHE A 45 2.93 -0.36 -14.42
C PHE A 45 3.13 0.87 -15.32
N GLY A 46 4.05 0.79 -16.29
CA GLY A 46 4.42 1.89 -17.18
C GLY A 46 5.38 2.90 -16.56
N GLU A 47 6.02 3.72 -17.40
CA GLU A 47 6.93 4.79 -16.94
C GLU A 47 6.20 5.96 -16.26
N ASN A 48 4.90 6.11 -16.53
CA ASN A 48 4.01 7.10 -15.92
C ASN A 48 3.07 6.45 -14.88
N MET A 49 3.49 5.36 -14.22
CA MET A 49 2.66 4.63 -13.26
C MET A 49 2.04 5.56 -12.22
N LYS A 50 0.74 5.45 -11.98
CA LYS A 50 0.11 6.19 -10.88
C LYS A 50 0.28 5.41 -9.59
N ARG A 51 0.22 6.09 -8.45
CA ARG A 51 0.35 5.39 -7.17
C ARG A 51 -0.88 4.52 -6.85
N GLU A 52 -2.05 4.89 -7.37
CA GLU A 52 -3.26 4.06 -7.34
C GLU A 52 -3.08 2.69 -8.02
N ASP A 53 -2.27 2.61 -9.08
CA ASP A 53 -1.99 1.34 -9.77
C ASP A 53 -1.11 0.40 -8.94
N LEU A 54 -0.39 0.94 -7.95
CA LEU A 54 0.52 0.17 -7.09
C LEU A 54 -0.19 -0.49 -5.91
N VAL A 55 -1.50 -0.26 -5.73
CA VAL A 55 -2.29 -0.86 -4.66
C VAL A 55 -2.14 -2.38 -4.66
N ILE A 56 -1.99 -2.96 -3.47
CA ILE A 56 -1.83 -4.40 -3.26
C ILE A 56 -3.01 -4.88 -2.43
N ASN A 57 -3.65 -5.97 -2.85
CA ASN A 57 -4.51 -6.78 -2.00
C ASN A 57 -3.91 -8.19 -1.89
N LYS A 58 -3.74 -8.68 -0.67
CA LYS A 58 -3.32 -10.06 -0.40
C LYS A 58 -4.21 -10.71 0.66
N ALA A 59 -4.65 -11.93 0.36
CA ALA A 59 -5.31 -12.81 1.32
C ALA A 59 -4.28 -13.56 2.19
N ASN A 60 -4.66 -13.91 3.41
CA ASN A 60 -3.88 -14.79 4.25
C ASN A 60 -3.84 -16.20 3.64
N ARG A 61 -2.72 -16.92 3.82
CA ARG A 61 -2.55 -18.28 3.27
C ARG A 61 -3.52 -19.30 3.85
N ASN A 62 -3.92 -19.12 5.11
CA ASN A 62 -4.76 -20.07 5.85
C ASN A 62 -6.21 -19.62 5.96
N ASP A 63 -6.50 -18.33 5.72
CA ASP A 63 -7.84 -17.75 5.82
C ASP A 63 -8.04 -16.67 4.75
N SER A 64 -8.74 -17.02 3.67
CA SER A 64 -8.98 -16.11 2.55
C SER A 64 -9.88 -14.92 2.89
N SER A 65 -10.60 -14.97 4.02
CA SER A 65 -11.41 -13.84 4.53
C SER A 65 -10.53 -12.76 5.20
N ASN A 66 -9.35 -13.13 5.67
CA ASN A 66 -8.39 -12.21 6.26
C ASN A 66 -7.48 -11.64 5.18
N GLN A 67 -7.90 -10.52 4.61
CA GLN A 67 -7.17 -9.79 3.58
C GLN A 67 -6.44 -8.57 4.15
N VAL A 68 -5.42 -8.10 3.43
CA VAL A 68 -4.75 -6.84 3.70
C VAL A 68 -4.64 -6.01 2.43
N TYR A 69 -5.01 -4.75 2.54
CA TYR A 69 -4.74 -3.74 1.51
C TYR A 69 -3.45 -2.98 1.80
N VAL A 70 -2.68 -2.67 0.76
CA VAL A 70 -1.57 -1.70 0.84
C VAL A 70 -1.87 -0.56 -0.11
N PHE A 71 -1.99 0.65 0.43
CA PHE A 71 -2.31 1.85 -0.33
C PHE A 71 -1.09 2.78 -0.44
N PHE A 72 -0.95 3.39 -1.62
CA PHE A 72 0.08 4.37 -1.94
C PHE A 72 -0.60 5.71 -2.24
N PRO A 73 -0.87 6.56 -1.23
CA PRO A 73 -1.43 7.88 -1.45
C PRO A 73 -0.51 8.76 -2.30
N GLU A 74 -1.14 9.62 -3.11
CA GLU A 74 -0.45 10.68 -3.83
C GLU A 74 -0.15 11.89 -2.95
N GLY A 75 0.94 12.59 -3.29
CA GLY A 75 1.42 13.77 -2.59
C GLY A 75 2.31 13.48 -1.35
N PRO A 76 3.06 14.50 -0.90
CA PRO A 76 3.98 14.38 0.23
C PRO A 76 3.23 14.22 1.57
N ASN A 77 2.09 14.91 1.72
CA ASN A 77 1.30 14.96 2.94
C ASN A 77 -0.08 14.36 2.72
N VAL A 78 -0.44 13.40 3.56
CA VAL A 78 -1.72 12.69 3.43
C VAL A 78 -2.77 13.33 4.32
N GLY A 79 -3.83 13.82 3.67
CA GLY A 79 -4.98 14.48 4.30
C GLY A 79 -6.03 13.49 4.79
N VAL A 80 -6.90 13.94 5.71
CA VAL A 80 -7.98 13.13 6.27
C VAL A 80 -8.98 12.64 5.22
N THR A 81 -9.22 13.41 4.16
CA THR A 81 -10.12 13.03 3.06
C THR A 81 -9.63 11.77 2.36
N THR A 82 -8.34 11.70 2.05
CA THR A 82 -7.72 10.53 1.41
C THR A 82 -7.83 9.28 2.30
N VAL A 83 -7.57 9.42 3.60
CA VAL A 83 -7.70 8.31 4.55
C VAL A 83 -9.15 7.83 4.66
N LYS A 84 -10.13 8.75 4.66
CA LYS A 84 -11.57 8.41 4.63
C LYS A 84 -11.95 7.65 3.37
N THR A 85 -11.42 8.02 2.20
CA THR A 85 -11.67 7.31 0.95
C THR A 85 -11.20 5.86 1.04
N TYR A 86 -9.96 5.62 1.50
CA TYR A 86 -9.46 4.24 1.64
C TYR A 86 -10.23 3.43 2.66
N PHE A 87 -10.62 4.03 3.79
CA PHE A 87 -11.48 3.38 4.75
C PHE A 87 -12.84 2.96 4.16
N ASN A 88 -13.46 3.81 3.34
CA ASN A 88 -14.70 3.46 2.68
C ASN A 88 -14.50 2.30 1.70
N CYS A 89 -13.40 2.29 0.93
CA CYS A 89 -13.04 1.15 0.08
C CYS A 89 -12.90 -0.14 0.91
N MET A 90 -12.16 -0.09 2.01
CA MET A 90 -12.00 -1.24 2.92
C MET A 90 -13.34 -1.73 3.47
N LYS A 91 -14.24 -0.81 3.84
CA LYS A 91 -15.57 -1.16 4.36
C LYS A 91 -16.44 -1.84 3.30
N LEU A 92 -16.37 -1.40 2.04
CA LEU A 92 -17.11 -2.00 0.93
C LEU A 92 -16.60 -3.41 0.61
N GLU A 93 -15.28 -3.59 0.64
CA GLU A 93 -14.62 -4.89 0.40
C GLU A 93 -14.61 -5.80 1.65
N ASN A 94 -15.19 -5.35 2.77
CA ASN A 94 -15.21 -6.04 4.05
C ASN A 94 -13.81 -6.46 4.56
N VAL A 95 -12.80 -5.60 4.32
CA VAL A 95 -11.42 -5.82 4.74
C VAL A 95 -11.08 -5.00 5.98
N SER A 96 -10.52 -5.64 7.00
CA SER A 96 -10.23 -5.01 8.30
C SER A 96 -8.78 -4.53 8.48
N ARG A 97 -7.85 -4.95 7.62
CA ARG A 97 -6.42 -4.58 7.68
C ARG A 97 -5.98 -3.76 6.48
N ALA A 98 -5.24 -2.71 6.75
CA ALA A 98 -4.53 -1.99 5.70
C ALA A 98 -3.19 -1.44 6.16
N ILE A 99 -2.34 -1.19 5.17
CA ILE A 99 -1.03 -0.57 5.31
C ILE A 99 -1.03 0.66 4.40
N LEU A 100 -0.65 1.81 4.96
CA LEU A 100 -0.55 3.07 4.24
C LEU A 100 0.91 3.46 4.07
N VAL A 101 1.36 3.58 2.82
CA VAL A 101 2.76 3.93 2.49
C VAL A 101 2.82 5.41 2.10
N VAL A 102 3.27 6.26 3.04
CA VAL A 102 3.30 7.73 2.88
C VAL A 102 4.66 8.23 2.44
N GLN A 103 4.69 9.30 1.65
CA GLN A 103 5.94 9.91 1.17
C GLN A 103 6.70 10.68 2.27
N GLN A 104 5.98 11.49 3.05
CA GLN A 104 6.57 12.22 4.17
C GLN A 104 5.73 12.04 5.42
N ASN A 105 4.54 12.65 5.48
CA ASN A 105 3.79 12.76 6.73
C ASN A 105 2.28 12.60 6.55
N LEU A 106 1.63 12.14 7.61
CA LEU A 106 0.20 12.34 7.80
C LEU A 106 -0.06 13.73 8.40
N THR A 107 -1.10 14.39 7.92
CA THR A 107 -1.61 15.59 8.59
C THR A 107 -2.11 15.26 10.00
N SER A 108 -2.09 16.23 10.93
CA SER A 108 -2.58 16.01 12.29
C SER A 108 -4.03 15.53 12.33
N TYR A 109 -4.89 16.09 11.46
CA TYR A 109 -6.28 15.63 11.30
C TYR A 109 -6.38 14.18 10.81
N ALA A 110 -5.52 13.76 9.89
CA ALA A 110 -5.48 12.36 9.43
C ALA A 110 -5.07 11.42 10.57
N ARG A 111 -4.03 11.75 11.35
CA ARG A 111 -3.61 10.96 12.52
C ARG A 111 -4.71 10.83 13.56
N THR A 112 -5.36 11.93 13.92
CA THR A 112 -6.49 11.91 14.86
C THR A 112 -7.61 11.02 14.35
N TRP A 113 -7.94 11.11 13.06
CA TRP A 113 -8.99 10.29 12.47
C TRP A 113 -8.64 8.80 12.45
N ILE A 114 -7.39 8.44 12.14
CA ILE A 114 -6.89 7.06 12.23
C ILE A 114 -7.07 6.50 13.64
N ASN A 115 -6.71 7.27 14.67
CA ASN A 115 -6.88 6.85 16.06
C ASN A 115 -8.36 6.60 16.42
N VAL A 116 -9.29 7.39 15.88
CA VAL A 116 -10.74 7.20 16.10
C VAL A 116 -11.23 5.90 15.47
N ILE A 117 -10.70 5.49 14.31
CA ILE A 117 -11.12 4.26 13.62
C ILE A 117 -10.32 3.02 13.98
N ALA A 118 -9.20 3.17 14.72
CA ALA A 118 -8.28 2.09 15.07
C ALA A 118 -8.95 0.95 15.87
N ALA A 119 -10.06 1.22 16.56
CA ALA A 119 -10.85 0.21 17.25
C ALA A 119 -11.61 -0.75 16.30
N LYS A 120 -11.85 -0.33 15.06
CA LYS A 120 -12.62 -1.09 14.06
C LYS A 120 -11.75 -1.68 12.96
N PHE A 121 -10.67 -0.99 12.61
CA PHE A 121 -9.77 -1.39 11.52
C PHE A 121 -8.33 -1.28 12.00
N HIS A 122 -7.51 -2.23 11.58
CA HIS A 122 -6.09 -2.21 11.84
C HIS A 122 -5.38 -1.52 10.66
N LEU A 123 -5.00 -0.27 10.87
CA LEU A 123 -4.26 0.52 9.90
C LEU A 123 -2.82 0.74 10.39
N GLU A 124 -1.86 0.25 9.62
CA GLU A 124 -0.44 0.54 9.83
C GLU A 124 0.02 1.63 8.86
N VAL A 125 1.01 2.43 9.26
CA VAL A 125 1.55 3.51 8.43
C VAL A 125 3.06 3.34 8.34
N PHE A 126 3.57 3.30 7.11
CA PHE A 126 5.01 3.29 6.82
C PHE A 126 5.38 4.48 5.95
N GLN A 127 6.62 4.94 6.11
CA GLN A 127 7.22 5.93 5.22
C GLN A 127 8.07 5.21 4.17
N GLU A 128 7.99 5.64 2.91
CA GLU A 128 8.79 5.10 1.78
C GLU A 128 10.23 5.57 1.70
#